data_AF-A0A5J4P5N6-F1
#
_entry.id   AF-A0A5J4P5N6-F1
#
_cell.length_a   1.000
_cell.length_b   1.000
_cell.length_c   1.000
_cell.angle_alpha   90.00
_cell.angle_beta   90.00
_cell.angle_gamma   90.00
#
_symmetry.space_group_name_H-M   'P 1'
#
loop_
_entity.id
_entity.type
_entity.pdbx_description
1 polymer ?
#
loop_
_entity_poly.entity_id
_entity_poly.type
_entity_poly.pdbx_seq_one_letter_code
_entity_poly.pdbx_strand_id
1 'polypeptide(L)' 'QPISTATLENVLLERRLELAWEGWSRQDDIRFGVFEKGMWPESNCNRKTDEYLKLYPISQDAWQTNQNIVQNTGYPPFSK' A
#
# COMPACT_ATOMS: atom_id res chain seq x y z
N GLN A 1 -7.10 2.73 27.79
CA GLN A 1 -8.42 3.37 28.00
C GLN A 1 -9.25 2.99 26.78
N PRO A 2 -10.51 2.56 26.92
CA PRO A 2 -11.34 2.26 25.74
C PRO A 2 -11.49 3.52 24.90
N ILE A 3 -11.42 3.38 23.58
CA ILE A 3 -11.65 4.49 22.65
C ILE A 3 -13.13 4.87 22.76
N SER A 4 -13.40 6.06 23.30
CA SER A 4 -14.76 6.57 23.48
C SER A 4 -15.34 7.20 22.21
N THR A 5 -14.54 7.39 21.16
CA THR A 5 -14.97 8.04 19.90
C THR A 5 -14.26 7.43 18.69
N ALA A 6 -15.04 6.98 17.72
CA ALA A 6 -14.53 6.41 16.47
C ALA A 6 -14.09 7.52 15.49
N THR A 7 -12.79 7.84 15.53
CA THR A 7 -12.13 8.70 14.52
C THR A 7 -11.40 7.83 13.49
N LEU A 8 -11.06 8.38 12.31
CA LEU A 8 -10.28 7.64 11.30
C LEU A 8 -8.92 7.19 11.83
N GLU A 9 -8.25 8.03 12.63
CA GLU A 9 -6.97 7.71 13.25
C GLU A 9 -7.10 6.57 14.27
N ASN A 10 -8.16 6.61 15.09
CA ASN A 10 -8.45 5.56 16.07
C ASN A 10 -8.78 4.23 15.39
N VAL A 11 -9.58 4.25 14.31
CA VAL A 11 -9.89 3.03 13.54
C VAL A 11 -8.63 2.46 12.89
N LEU A 12 -7.78 3.30 12.30
CA LEU A 12 -6.51 2.83 11.73
C LEU A 12 -5.60 2.22 12.80
N LEU A 13 -5.49 2.85 13.98
CA LEU A 13 -4.70 2.35 15.08
C LEU A 13 -5.20 0.98 15.56
N GLU A 14 -6.51 0.84 15.81
CA GLU A 14 -7.10 -0.44 16.24
C GLU A 14 -6.91 -1.53 15.21
N ARG A 15 -7.08 -1.24 13.92
CA ARG A 15 -6.81 -2.22 12.84
C ARG A 15 -5.36 -2.67 12.80
N ARG A 16 -4.40 -1.78 13.06
CA ARG A 16 -2.97 -2.13 13.12
C ARG A 16 -2.64 -3.03 14.31
N LEU A 17 -3.37 -2.88 15.42
CA LEU A 17 -3.20 -3.71 16.62
C LEU A 17 -3.86 -5.08 16.43
N GLU A 18 -5.12 -5.11 15.97
CA GLU A 18 -5.91 -6.33 15.80
C GLU A 18 -5.36 -7.24 14.70
N LEU A 19 -4.96 -6.66 13.56
CA LEU A 19 -4.53 -7.41 12.36
C LEU A 19 -3.01 -7.38 12.17
N ALA A 20 -2.27 -7.27 13.28
CA ALA A 20 -0.82 -7.22 13.25
C ALA A 20 -0.24 -8.47 12.59
N TRP A 21 0.68 -8.28 11.65
CA TRP A 21 1.34 -9.34 10.87
C TRP A 21 0.44 -10.20 9.96
N GLU A 22 -0.79 -9.74 9.68
CA GLU A 22 -1.71 -10.45 8.78
C GLU A 22 -1.77 -9.86 7.36
N GLY A 23 -0.84 -8.98 7.00
CA GLY A 23 -0.76 -8.42 5.64
C GLY A 23 -1.77 -7.29 5.33
N TRP A 24 -2.37 -6.69 6.35
CA TRP A 24 -3.35 -5.60 6.18
C TRP A 24 -2.75 -4.20 6.07
N SER A 25 -1.57 -3.96 6.63
CA SER A 25 -1.00 -2.62 6.81
C SER A 25 -0.96 -1.79 5.53
N ARG A 26 -0.48 -2.35 4.42
CA ARG A 26 -0.37 -1.62 3.15
C ARG A 26 -1.72 -1.11 2.64
N GLN A 27 -2.75 -1.96 2.68
CA GLN A 27 -4.07 -1.64 2.14
C GLN A 27 -4.75 -0.58 2.99
N ASP A 28 -4.59 -0.68 4.30
CA ASP A 28 -5.10 0.30 5.25
C ASP A 28 -4.35 1.62 5.13
N ASP A 29 -3.03 1.62 5.05
CA ASP A 29 -2.27 2.85 4.88
C ASP A 29 -2.68 3.61 3.59
N ILE A 30 -2.95 2.89 2.49
CA ILE A 30 -3.48 3.51 1.26
C ILE A 30 -4.87 4.09 1.50
N ARG A 31 -5.80 3.31 2.08
CA ARG A 31 -7.19 3.72 2.31
C ARG A 31 -7.29 4.94 3.23
N PHE A 32 -6.41 5.02 4.23
CA PHE A 32 -6.37 6.10 5.20
C PHE A 32 -5.40 7.24 4.80
N GLY A 33 -4.81 7.19 3.60
CA GLY A 33 -3.98 8.27 3.06
C GLY A 33 -2.63 8.45 3.77
N VAL A 34 -2.13 7.42 4.46
CA VAL A 34 -0.86 7.43 5.19
C VAL A 34 0.17 6.48 4.60
N PHE A 35 -0.05 5.95 3.39
CA PHE A 35 0.87 5.04 2.71
C PHE A 35 2.30 5.58 2.63
N GLU A 36 2.48 6.88 2.46
CA GLU A 36 3.81 7.49 2.31
C GLU A 36 4.51 7.70 3.66
N LYS A 37 3.78 7.56 4.78
CA LYS A 37 4.35 7.64 6.13
C LYS A 37 4.97 6.29 6.49
N GLY A 38 6.16 6.32 7.09
CA GLY A 38 6.80 5.12 7.63
C GLY A 38 5.90 4.41 8.64
N MET A 39 5.98 3.07 8.67
CA MET A 39 5.12 2.23 9.52
C MET A 39 5.37 2.47 11.02
N TRP A 40 6.65 2.66 11.39
CA TRP A 40 7.09 3.09 12.72
C TRP A 40 8.45 3.82 12.61
N PRO A 41 8.83 4.68 13.58
CA PRO A 41 10.04 5.51 13.52
C PRO A 41 11.34 4.75 13.26
N GLU A 42 11.49 3.57 13.84
CA GLU A 42 12.70 2.73 13.79
C GLU A 42 12.84 1.94 12.49
N SER A 43 11.85 1.98 11.59
CA SER A 43 11.90 1.22 10.34
C SER A 43 13.03 1.69 9.40
N ASN A 44 13.58 2.90 9.64
CA ASN A 44 14.62 3.54 8.82
C ASN A 44 14.34 3.47 7.31
N CYS A 45 13.06 3.37 6.95
CA CYS A 45 12.60 3.16 5.60
C CYS A 45 11.97 4.46 5.12
N ASN A 46 12.76 5.26 4.39
CA ASN A 46 12.21 6.38 3.64
C ASN A 46 11.39 5.80 2.48
N ARG A 47 10.08 5.74 2.66
CA ARG A 47 9.19 5.24 1.62
C ARG A 47 9.14 6.26 0.49
N LYS A 48 9.33 5.77 -0.74
CA LYS A 48 9.19 6.58 -1.95
C LYS A 48 7.73 7.05 -2.06
N THR A 49 7.53 8.33 -2.33
CA THR A 49 6.23 9.01 -2.21
C THR A 49 5.47 9.12 -3.53
N ASP A 50 5.93 8.46 -4.59
CA ASP A 50 5.26 8.54 -5.88
C ASP A 50 3.92 7.81 -5.84
N GLU A 51 2.86 8.49 -6.30
CA GLU A 51 1.47 8.01 -6.27
C GLU A 51 1.31 6.61 -6.89
N TYR A 52 2.04 6.33 -7.97
CA TYR A 52 1.92 5.07 -8.70
C TYR A 52 2.36 3.84 -7.88
N LEU A 53 3.15 4.03 -6.81
CA LEU A 53 3.61 2.94 -5.93
C LEU A 53 2.51 2.44 -4.98
N LYS A 54 1.37 3.14 -4.92
CA LYS A 54 0.17 2.65 -4.26
C LYS A 54 -0.45 1.47 -5.00
N LEU A 55 -0.08 1.21 -6.26
CA LEU A 55 -0.48 0.03 -7.01
C LEU A 55 0.77 -0.74 -7.46
N TYR A 56 0.76 -2.07 -7.42
CA TYR A 56 1.92 -2.85 -7.89
C TYR A 56 2.03 -2.84 -9.42
N PRO A 57 3.23 -3.04 -9.99
CA PRO A 57 3.36 -3.26 -11.42
C PRO A 57 2.68 -4.58 -11.79
N ILE A 58 2.11 -4.62 -12.98
CA ILE A 58 1.67 -5.86 -13.59
C ILE A 58 2.91 -6.66 -14.00
N SER A 59 2.89 -7.96 -13.72
CA SER A 59 3.98 -8.88 -14.06
C SER A 59 4.19 -8.98 -15.58
N GLN A 60 5.46 -9.07 -16.00
CA GLN A 60 5.85 -9.33 -17.38
C GLN A 60 5.26 -10.65 -17.88
N ASP A 61 5.29 -11.71 -17.06
CA ASP A 61 4.78 -13.03 -17.43
C ASP A 61 3.26 -12.98 -17.68
N ALA A 62 2.52 -12.22 -16.87
CA ALA A 62 1.09 -12.04 -17.06
C ALA A 62 0.79 -11.35 -18.41
N TRP A 63 1.57 -10.33 -18.76
CA TRP A 63 1.45 -9.67 -20.06
C TRP A 63 1.85 -10.59 -21.23
N GLN A 64 2.86 -11.45 -21.08
CA GLN A 64 3.24 -12.42 -22.11
C GLN A 64 2.10 -13.41 -22.42
N THR A 65 1.27 -13.75 -21.43
CA THR A 65 0.08 -14.59 -21.65
C THR A 65 -1.11 -13.82 -22.26
N ASN A 66 -1.18 -12.50 -22.08
CA ASN A 66 -2.24 -11.65 -22.62
C ASN A 66 -1.71 -10.25 -22.97
N GLN A 67 -1.33 -10.08 -24.23
CA GLN A 67 -0.72 -8.85 -24.74
C GLN A 67 -1.69 -7.65 -24.82
N ASN A 68 -2.98 -7.85 -24.54
CA ASN A 68 -3.96 -6.75 -24.45
C ASN A 68 -3.87 -5.99 -23.10
N ILE A 69 -3.12 -6.51 -22.13
CA ILE A 69 -2.93 -5.86 -20.84
C ILE A 69 -2.05 -4.62 -20.99
N VAL A 70 -2.52 -3.50 -20.43
CA VAL A 70 -1.76 -2.24 -20.34
C VAL A 70 -1.18 -2.10 -18.94
N GLN A 71 0.10 -1.71 -18.84
CA GLN A 71 0.78 -1.52 -17.57
C GLN A 71 0.13 -0.40 -16.72
N ASN A 72 0.19 -0.54 -15.40
CA ASN A 72 -0.21 0.51 -14.47
C ASN A 72 0.63 1.77 -14.68
N THR A 73 -0.02 2.93 -14.69
CA THR A 73 0.60 4.25 -14.90
C THR A 73 1.82 4.45 -14.01
N GLY A 74 2.91 4.97 -14.54
CA GLY A 74 4.14 5.29 -13.79
C GLY A 74 5.20 4.17 -13.79
N TYR A 75 4.84 2.94 -14.16
CA TYR A 75 5.81 1.86 -14.37
C TYR A 75 6.33 1.81 -15.82
N PRO A 76 7.53 1.26 -16.06
CA PRO A 76 8.05 1.07 -17.41
C PRO A 76 7.11 0.21 -18.27
N PRO A 77 7.04 0.46 -19.59
CA PRO A 77 6.29 -0.40 -20.49
C PRO A 77 6.88 -1.81 -20.51
N PHE A 78 6.06 -2.79 -20.89
CA PHE A 78 6.53 -4.17 -21.08
C PHE A 78 7.59 -4.26 -22.17
N SER A 79 8.60 -5.10 -21.94
CA SER A 79 9.63 -5.42 -22.95
C SER A 79 9.11 -6.53 -23.87
N LYS A 80 9.33 -6.37 -25.17
CA LYS A 80 9.03 -7.41 -26.17
C LYS A 80 10.17 -8.41 -26.26
#